data_AF-A0A365K6G9-F1
#
_entry.id   AF-A0A365K6G9-F1
#
_cell.length_a   1.000
_cell.length_b   1.000
_cell.length_c   1.000
_cell.angle_alpha   90.00
_cell.angle_beta   90.00
_cell.angle_gamma   90.00
#
_symmetry.space_group_name_H-M   'P 1'
#
loop_
_entity.id
_entity.type
_entity.pdbx_description
1 polymer ?
#
loop_
_entity_poly.entity_id
_entity_poly.type
_entity_poly.pdbx_seq_one_letter_code
_entity_poly.pdbx_strand_id
1 'polypeptide(L)'
;MKRKPFFIAAALVLLAAVAVWFFMPQENEPSPESRIVLEHTHRTFIAPSCFEESDPTNFLEESTLGHAQELNYPPHSECTEKAFESNQDSPAVILLKELGLMEKTQTDW
;
A
#
# COMPACT_ATOMS: atom_id res chain seq x y z
N MET A 1 7.94 -6.74 48.62
CA MET A 1 6.72 -7.00 47.83
C MET A 1 6.11 -5.69 47.31
N LYS A 2 6.66 -5.08 46.25
CA LYS A 2 6.06 -3.89 45.59
C LYS A 2 6.05 -3.99 44.05
N ARG A 3 6.45 -5.15 43.50
CA ARG A 3 6.62 -5.34 42.05
C ARG A 3 5.29 -5.54 41.31
N LYS A 4 4.28 -6.14 41.95
CA LYS A 4 2.97 -6.41 41.33
C LYS A 4 2.24 -5.15 40.80
N PRO A 5 2.07 -4.05 41.57
CA PRO A 5 1.41 -2.86 41.06
C PRO A 5 2.22 -2.16 39.95
N PHE A 6 3.55 -2.27 39.98
CA PHE A 6 4.42 -1.74 38.92
C PHE A 6 4.23 -2.50 37.60
N PHE A 7 4.15 -3.83 37.63
CA PHE A 7 3.87 -4.63 36.43
C PHE A 7 2.48 -4.36 35.85
N ILE A 8 1.47 -4.16 36.69
CA ILE A 8 0.12 -3.81 36.24
C ILE A 8 0.12 -2.43 35.57
N ALA A 9 0.76 -1.43 36.19
CA ALA A 9 0.89 -0.10 35.60
C ALA A 9 1.65 -0.13 34.27
N ALA A 10 2.76 -0.86 34.20
CA ALA A 10 3.53 -1.02 32.96
C ALA A 10 2.72 -1.70 31.84
N ALA A 11 1.93 -2.73 32.18
CA ALA A 11 1.06 -3.40 31.21
C ALA A 11 -0.05 -2.47 30.68
N LEU A 12 -0.64 -1.64 31.55
CA LEU A 12 -1.65 -0.65 31.13
C LEU A 12 -1.06 0.41 30.21
N VAL A 13 0.15 0.90 30.51
CA VAL A 13 0.84 1.88 29.65
C VAL A 13 1.18 1.26 28.29
N LEU A 14 1.68 0.02 28.27
CA LEU A 14 1.96 -0.70 27.03
C LEU A 14 0.67 -0.86 26.19
N LEU A 15 -0.42 -1.28 26.82
CA LEU A 15 -1.69 -1.47 26.14
C LEU A 15 -2.25 -0.15 25.57
N ALA A 16 -2.11 0.95 26.32
CA ALA A 16 -2.46 2.27 25.82
C ALA A 16 -1.60 2.69 24.62
N ALA A 17 -0.28 2.44 24.67
CA ALA A 17 0.62 2.76 23.57
C ALA A 17 0.29 1.96 22.29
N VAL A 18 0.00 0.67 22.44
CA VAL A 18 -0.42 -0.20 21.31
C VAL A 18 -1.75 0.28 20.73
N ALA A 19 -2.72 0.62 21.59
CA ALA A 19 -4.00 1.16 21.13
C ALA A 19 -3.81 2.46 20.34
N VAL A 20 -2.99 3.40 20.85
CA VAL A 20 -2.70 4.65 20.12
C VAL A 20 -2.04 4.35 18.77
N TRP A 21 -1.02 3.49 18.73
CA TRP A 21 -0.34 3.12 17.50
C TRP A 21 -1.29 2.49 16.47
N PHE A 22 -2.20 1.62 16.92
CA PHE A 22 -3.13 0.90 16.06
C PHE A 22 -4.14 1.81 15.34
N PHE A 23 -4.49 2.95 15.94
CA PHE A 23 -5.41 3.94 15.36
C PHE A 23 -4.70 5.18 14.77
N MET A 24 -3.37 5.27 14.87
CA MET A 24 -2.61 6.39 14.31
C MET A 24 -2.45 6.21 12.79
N PRO A 25 -2.79 7.22 11.97
CA PRO A 25 -2.46 7.24 10.54
C PRO A 25 -0.96 7.09 10.31
N GLN A 26 -0.58 6.29 9.30
CA GLN A 26 0.82 6.08 8.90
C GLN A 26 0.95 6.30 7.41
N GLU A 27 2.08 6.87 6.97
CA GLU A 27 2.42 6.93 5.55
C GLU A 27 2.71 5.51 5.05
N ASN A 28 1.84 5.00 4.18
CA ASN A 28 1.96 3.68 3.57
C ASN A 28 2.38 3.85 2.11
N GLU A 29 3.54 3.29 1.76
CA GLU A 29 4.05 3.27 0.38
C GLU A 29 3.68 1.97 -0.32
N PRO A 30 3.49 1.99 -1.65
CA PRO A 30 3.21 0.79 -2.41
C PRO A 30 4.28 -0.28 -2.28
N SER A 31 3.83 -1.53 -2.09
CA SER A 31 4.75 -2.67 -2.01
C SER A 31 5.56 -2.80 -3.31
N PRO A 32 6.88 -3.02 -3.22
CA PRO A 32 7.69 -3.36 -4.39
C PRO A 32 7.18 -4.61 -5.13
N GLU A 33 6.47 -5.51 -4.44
CA GLU A 33 5.90 -6.73 -5.01
C GLU A 33 4.51 -6.52 -5.64
N SER A 34 3.96 -5.31 -5.61
CA SER A 34 2.66 -5.02 -6.21
C SER A 34 2.70 -5.31 -7.71
N ARG A 35 1.70 -6.07 -8.18
CA ARG A 35 1.58 -6.50 -9.58
C ARG A 35 1.35 -5.31 -10.50
N ILE A 36 2.13 -5.24 -11.57
CA ILE A 36 1.99 -4.24 -12.64
C ILE A 36 2.11 -4.88 -14.02
N VAL A 37 1.79 -4.10 -15.05
CA VAL A 37 2.10 -4.44 -16.44
C VAL A 37 3.14 -3.44 -16.96
N LEU A 38 4.31 -3.91 -17.37
CA LEU A 38 5.30 -3.11 -18.08
C LEU A 38 4.87 -2.92 -19.53
N GLU A 39 5.02 -1.70 -20.03
CA GLU A 39 4.80 -1.34 -21.43
C GLU A 39 6.15 -0.84 -21.98
N HIS A 40 6.78 -1.66 -22.82
CA HIS A 40 8.17 -1.44 -23.23
C HIS A 40 8.32 -0.48 -24.42
N THR A 41 7.24 -0.17 -25.15
CA THR A 41 7.32 0.79 -26.27
C THR A 41 7.57 2.21 -25.77
N HIS A 42 6.84 2.63 -24.75
CA HIS A 42 6.98 3.93 -24.08
C HIS A 42 7.85 3.86 -22.83
N ARG A 43 8.24 2.64 -22.41
CA ARG A 43 9.04 2.38 -21.21
C ARG A 43 8.37 2.88 -19.94
N THR A 44 7.13 2.48 -19.77
CA THR A 44 6.25 2.88 -18.65
C THR A 44 5.67 1.64 -17.98
N PHE A 45 5.06 1.80 -16.81
CA PHE A 45 4.28 0.73 -16.18
C PHE A 45 2.81 1.15 -16.01
N ILE A 46 1.94 0.14 -15.90
CA ILE A 46 0.49 0.29 -15.85
C ILE A 46 -0.04 -0.46 -14.63
N ALA A 47 -0.86 0.21 -13.83
CA ALA A 47 -1.61 -0.44 -12.76
C ALA A 47 -2.68 -1.37 -13.36
N PRO A 48 -2.86 -2.62 -12.88
CA PRO A 48 -3.83 -3.55 -13.47
C PRO A 48 -5.26 -3.00 -13.52
N SER A 49 -5.66 -2.19 -12.53
CA SER A 49 -6.96 -1.52 -12.48
C SER A 49 -7.14 -0.45 -13.56
N CYS A 50 -6.06 0.07 -14.13
CA CYS A 50 -6.05 1.15 -15.13
C CYS A 50 -5.81 0.63 -16.56
N PHE A 51 -5.68 -0.68 -16.75
CA PHE A 51 -5.24 -1.25 -18.03
C PHE A 51 -6.18 -0.89 -19.20
N GLU A 52 -7.49 -1.03 -19.02
CA GLU A 52 -8.49 -0.78 -20.07
C GLU A 52 -8.52 0.67 -20.56
N GLU A 53 -8.18 1.64 -19.70
CA GLU A 53 -8.16 3.07 -20.04
C GLU A 53 -6.76 3.58 -20.43
N SER A 54 -5.75 2.71 -20.39
CA SER A 54 -4.35 3.07 -20.66
C SER A 54 -3.95 3.00 -22.13
N ASP A 55 -4.79 2.46 -23.02
CA ASP A 55 -4.49 2.25 -24.46
C ASP A 55 -3.06 1.70 -24.74
N PRO A 56 -2.69 0.57 -24.13
CA PRO A 56 -1.33 0.06 -24.20
C PRO A 56 -0.98 -0.53 -25.56
N THR A 57 0.31 -0.61 -25.87
CA THR A 57 0.78 -1.33 -27.06
C THR A 57 0.78 -2.85 -26.83
N ASN A 58 1.22 -3.63 -27.83
CA ASN A 58 1.37 -5.08 -27.71
C ASN A 58 2.74 -5.51 -27.16
N PHE A 59 3.61 -4.59 -26.73
CA PHE A 59 4.90 -4.94 -26.14
C PHE A 59 4.84 -4.88 -24.61
N LEU A 60 4.15 -5.87 -24.04
CA LEU A 60 3.77 -5.93 -22.62
C LEU A 60 4.45 -7.07 -21.87
N GLU A 61 4.73 -6.86 -20.59
CA GLU A 61 5.24 -7.86 -19.66
C GLU A 61 4.56 -7.73 -18.29
N GLU A 62 4.15 -8.84 -17.68
CA GLU A 62 3.69 -8.83 -16.29
C GLU A 62 4.91 -8.79 -15.36
N SER A 63 4.92 -7.86 -14.40
CA SER A 63 6.04 -7.69 -13.48
C SER A 63 5.60 -7.06 -12.15
N THR A 64 6.57 -6.56 -11.38
CA THR A 64 6.35 -5.92 -10.08
C THR A 64 6.72 -4.44 -10.11
N LEU A 65 6.11 -3.65 -9.22
CA LEU A 65 6.41 -2.21 -9.09
C LEU A 65 7.90 -1.96 -8.81
N GLY A 66 8.53 -2.79 -7.98
CA GLY A 66 9.96 -2.73 -7.69
C GLY A 66 10.80 -2.92 -8.94
N HIS A 67 10.44 -3.86 -9.82
CA HIS A 67 11.16 -4.03 -11.08
C HIS A 67 10.98 -2.83 -12.03
N ALA A 68 9.77 -2.24 -12.08
CA ALA A 68 9.56 -1.01 -12.84
C ALA A 68 10.42 0.16 -12.33
N GLN A 69 10.58 0.29 -11.01
CA GLN A 69 11.45 1.28 -10.38
C GLN A 69 12.93 1.05 -10.71
N GLU A 70 13.41 -0.20 -10.68
CA GLU A 70 14.78 -0.56 -11.09
C GLU A 70 15.05 -0.16 -12.56
N LEU A 71 14.05 -0.35 -13.43
CA LEU A 71 14.11 0.03 -14.85
C LEU A 71 13.92 1.54 -15.07
N ASN A 72 13.57 2.31 -14.04
CA ASN A 72 13.19 3.73 -14.10
C ASN A 72 12.02 3.99 -15.07
N TYR A 73 11.05 3.07 -15.11
CA TYR A 73 9.84 3.25 -15.92
C TYR A 73 8.86 4.12 -15.13
N PRO A 74 8.41 5.28 -15.65
CA PRO A 74 7.38 6.07 -14.99
C PRO A 74 5.97 5.47 -15.19
N PRO A 75 4.96 5.94 -14.42
CA PRO A 75 3.57 5.59 -14.65
C PRO A 75 3.13 5.92 -16.09
N HIS A 76 2.34 5.04 -16.71
CA HIS A 76 1.85 5.24 -18.08
C HIS A 76 0.76 6.33 -18.16
N SER A 77 -0.01 6.51 -17.09
CA SER A 77 -1.15 7.42 -17.05
C SER A 77 -1.37 8.00 -15.65
N GLU A 78 -2.15 9.08 -15.55
CA GLU A 78 -2.58 9.65 -14.26
C GLU A 78 -3.32 8.63 -13.38
N CYS A 79 -4.05 7.67 -13.97
CA CYS A 79 -4.67 6.60 -13.19
C CYS A 79 -3.63 5.70 -12.55
N THR A 80 -2.59 5.32 -13.29
CA THR A 80 -1.51 4.48 -12.73
C THR A 80 -0.75 5.22 -11.64
N GLU A 81 -0.50 6.52 -11.82
CA GLU A 81 0.12 7.36 -10.80
C GLU A 81 -0.73 7.38 -9.52
N LYS A 82 -2.05 7.61 -9.64
CA LYS A 82 -2.98 7.61 -8.49
C LYS A 82 -3.11 6.24 -7.83
N ALA A 83 -3.10 5.16 -8.60
CA ALA A 83 -3.21 3.80 -8.08
C ALA A 83 -2.02 3.39 -7.20
N PHE A 84 -0.85 4.02 -7.40
CA PHE A 84 0.35 3.79 -6.60
C PHE A 84 0.75 5.00 -5.75
N GLU A 85 -0.17 5.92 -5.50
CA GLU A 85 0.06 7.01 -4.57
C GLU A 85 0.07 6.48 -3.13
N SER A 86 0.91 7.07 -2.28
CA SER A 86 0.96 6.73 -0.85
C SER A 86 -0.37 7.04 -0.18
N ASN A 87 -0.81 6.20 0.77
CA ASN A 87 -2.01 6.46 1.57
C ASN A 87 -1.65 6.70 3.06
N GLN A 88 -2.63 7.16 3.84
CA GLN A 88 -2.46 7.47 5.28
C GLN A 88 -3.30 6.55 6.18
N ASP A 89 -3.55 5.33 5.75
CA ASP A 89 -4.39 4.42 6.53
C ASP A 89 -3.70 3.98 7.82
N SER A 90 -4.50 3.93 8.90
CA SER A 90 -4.06 3.33 10.16
C SER A 90 -4.13 1.80 10.09
N PRO A 91 -3.37 1.06 10.90
CA PRO A 91 -3.47 -0.40 10.98
C PRO A 91 -4.89 -0.93 11.20
N ALA A 92 -5.72 -0.19 11.95
CA ALA A 92 -7.14 -0.50 12.12
C ALA A 92 -7.93 -0.45 10.80
N VAL A 93 -7.71 0.59 9.97
CA VAL A 93 -8.39 0.77 8.69
C VAL A 93 -7.98 -0.33 7.71
N ILE A 94 -6.69 -0.63 7.62
CA ILE A 94 -6.15 -1.72 6.78
C ILE A 94 -6.82 -3.05 7.15
N LEU A 95 -6.90 -3.36 8.44
CA LEU A 95 -7.55 -4.60 8.90
C LEU A 95 -9.04 -4.65 8.49
N LEU A 96 -9.77 -3.53 8.62
CA LEU A 96 -11.19 -3.48 8.23
C LEU A 96 -11.38 -3.69 6.72
N LYS A 97 -10.48 -3.13 5.89
CA LYS A 97 -10.45 -3.35 4.44
C LYS A 97 -10.16 -4.82 4.09
N GLU A 98 -9.19 -5.44 4.74
CA GLU A 98 -8.87 -6.86 4.56
C GLU A 98 -10.01 -7.79 4.97
N LEU A 99 -10.77 -7.43 6.00
CA LEU A 99 -11.97 -8.16 6.43
C LEU A 99 -13.21 -7.88 5.55
N GLY A 100 -13.11 -6.99 4.56
CA GLY A 100 -14.23 -6.58 3.71
C GLY A 100 -15.31 -5.77 4.44
N LEU A 101 -14.98 -5.23 5.61
CA LEU A 101 -15.87 -4.37 6.42
C LEU A 101 -15.79 -2.90 5.96
N MET A 102 -14.83 -2.58 5.10
CA MET A 102 -14.65 -1.29 4.44
C MET A 102 -14.24 -1.53 2.99
N GLU A 103 -14.61 -0.62 2.10
CA GLU A 103 -14.29 -0.69 0.68
C GLU A 103 -12.78 -0.47 0.44
N LYS A 104 -12.20 -1.27 -0.47
CA LYS A 104 -10.83 -1.09 -0.90
C LYS A 104 -10.74 0.07 -1.90
N THR A 105 -9.78 0.95 -1.72
CA THR A 105 -9.47 2.07 -2.61
C THR A 105 -8.44 1.66 -3.67
N GLN A 106 -8.24 2.49 -4.70
CA GLN A 106 -7.26 2.23 -5.76
C GLN A 106 -5.81 2.10 -5.26
N THR A 107 -5.54 2.62 -4.06
CA THR A 107 -4.24 2.57 -3.36
C THR A 107 -4.09 1.37 -2.42
N ASP A 108 -5.03 0.42 -2.45
CA ASP A 108 -4.97 -0.83 -1.68
C ASP A 108 -4.44 -1.96 -2.57
N TRP A 109 -3.11 -2.06 -2.63
CA TRP A 109 -2.33 -2.97 -3.47
C TRP A 109 -1.90 -4.26 -2.74
#